data_AF-A0A1S3JPH8-F1
#
_entry.id   AF-A0A1S3JPH8-F1
#
_cell.length_a   1.000
_cell.length_b   1.000
_cell.length_c   1.000
_cell.angle_alpha   90.00
_cell.angle_beta   90.00
_cell.angle_gamma   90.00
#
_symmetry.space_group_name_H-M   'P 1'
#
loop_
_entity.id
_entity.type
_entity.pdbx_description
1 polymer ?
#
loop_
_entity_poly.entity_id
_entity_poly.type
_entity_poly.pdbx_seq_one_letter_code
_entity_poly.pdbx_strand_id
1 'polypeptide(L)' 'MAACCPPKGEIFRRLKADLEQEFGTDVVITGEGTPQATGYFEVQIENGKLLHSKKNGDGYVDSEAKFHKITKGIEEALKS' A
#
# COMPACT_ATOMS: atom_id res chain seq x y z
N MET A 1 -22.63 -14.82 9.28
CA MET A 1 -21.57 -15.85 9.35
C MET A 1 -20.22 -15.18 9.18
N ALA A 2 -19.41 -15.20 10.24
CA ALA A 2 -18.05 -14.71 10.24
C ALA A 2 -17.14 -15.69 9.49
N ALA A 3 -16.30 -15.19 8.59
CA ALA A 3 -15.27 -15.99 7.95
C ALA A 3 -14.01 -15.98 8.82
N CYS A 4 -13.70 -17.11 9.43
CA CYS A 4 -12.41 -17.41 10.06
C CYS A 4 -11.33 -17.64 9.00
N CYS A 5 -10.32 -16.75 8.99
CA CYS A 5 -8.92 -16.85 8.52
C CYS A 5 -8.48 -15.41 8.21
N PRO A 6 -7.47 -14.79 8.85
CA PRO A 6 -6.95 -13.52 8.37
C PRO A 6 -6.32 -13.77 6.98
N PRO A 7 -6.98 -13.36 5.87
CA PRO A 7 -6.53 -13.76 4.54
C PRO A 7 -5.26 -12.96 4.18
N LYS A 8 -4.42 -13.47 3.28
CA LYS A 8 -3.21 -12.81 2.72
C LYS A 8 -3.43 -11.37 2.17
N GLY A 9 -4.67 -10.86 2.17
CA GLY A 9 -5.04 -9.47 1.88
C GLY A 9 -5.15 -8.56 3.11
N GLU A 10 -4.86 -9.01 4.33
CA GLU A 10 -5.02 -8.17 5.53
C GLU A 10 -4.04 -7.00 5.59
N ILE A 11 -2.79 -7.20 5.15
CA ILE A 11 -1.78 -6.12 5.09
C ILE A 11 -2.20 -5.04 4.09
N PHE A 12 -2.64 -5.44 2.90
CA PHE A 12 -3.16 -4.50 1.89
C PHE A 12 -4.41 -3.77 2.39
N ARG A 13 -5.36 -4.50 3.00
CA ARG A 13 -6.60 -3.91 3.52
C ARG A 13 -6.35 -2.88 4.62
N ARG A 14 -5.43 -3.16 5.54
CA ARG A 14 -5.03 -2.22 6.59
C ARG A 14 -4.39 -0.98 5.98
N LEU A 15 -3.36 -1.16 5.16
CA LEU A 15 -2.68 -0.05 4.48
C LEU A 15 -3.67 0.79 3.64
N LYS A 16 -4.57 0.14 2.91
CA LYS A 16 -5.62 0.82 2.14
C LYS A 16 -6.50 1.67 3.06
N ALA A 17 -7.00 1.12 4.16
CA ALA A 17 -7.85 1.84 5.10
C ALA A 17 -7.10 3.04 5.73
N ASP A 18 -5.84 2.86 6.13
CA ASP A 18 -5.02 3.93 6.72
C ASP A 18 -4.80 5.06 5.70
N LEU A 19 -4.51 4.73 4.43
CA LEU A 19 -4.36 5.73 3.36
C LEU A 19 -5.69 6.43 3.01
N GLU A 20 -6.80 5.69 2.94
CA GLU A 20 -8.14 6.28 2.74
C GLU A 20 -8.54 7.19 3.91
N GLN A 21 -8.06 6.91 5.13
CA GLN A 21 -8.30 7.78 6.28
C GLN A 21 -7.46 9.06 6.23
N GLU A 22 -6.20 8.97 5.83
CA GLU A 22 -5.27 10.12 5.76
C GLU A 22 -5.59 11.05 4.58
N PHE A 23 -5.92 10.49 3.42
CA PHE A 23 -6.15 11.26 2.18
C PHE A 23 -7.62 11.37 1.78
N GLY A 24 -8.52 10.65 2.46
CA GLY A 24 -9.94 10.69 2.14
C GLY A 24 -10.24 10.24 0.71
N THR A 25 -11.07 11.02 0.03
CA THR A 25 -11.50 10.79 -1.36
C THR A 25 -10.57 11.38 -2.41
N ASP A 26 -9.48 12.05 -2.01
CA ASP A 26 -8.51 12.65 -2.93
C ASP A 26 -7.64 11.60 -3.64
N VAL A 27 -7.60 10.36 -3.13
CA VAL A 27 -6.84 9.26 -3.71
C VAL A 27 -7.71 8.02 -3.92
N VAL A 28 -7.45 7.31 -5.02
CA VAL A 28 -8.06 6.01 -5.30
C VAL A 28 -7.00 4.93 -5.13
N ILE A 29 -7.20 4.04 -4.16
CA ILE A 29 -6.27 2.95 -3.87
C ILE A 29 -6.81 1.65 -4.47
N THR A 30 -6.13 1.15 -5.50
CA THR A 30 -6.38 -0.16 -6.11
C THR A 30 -5.34 -1.18 -5.65
N GLY A 31 -5.68 -2.46 -5.71
CA GLY A 31 -4.77 -3.55 -5.32
C GLY A 31 -4.92 -4.72 -6.27
N GLU A 32 -3.86 -5.03 -7.00
CA GLU A 32 -3.83 -6.15 -7.94
C GLU A 32 -3.02 -7.30 -7.34
N GLY A 33 -3.68 -8.42 -7.08
CA GLY A 33 -3.01 -9.64 -6.69
C GLY A 33 -2.45 -10.36 -7.90
N THR A 34 -1.16 -10.71 -7.88
CA THR A 34 -0.55 -11.55 -8.91
C THR A 34 -0.62 -13.03 -8.47
N PRO A 35 -1.54 -13.84 -8.99
CA PRO A 35 -1.73 -15.22 -8.50
C PRO A 35 -0.51 -16.12 -8.73
N GLN A 36 0.36 -15.77 -9.67
CA GLN A 36 1.56 -16.53 -10.03
C GLN A 36 2.85 -16.02 -9.36
N ALA A 37 2.84 -14.83 -8.75
CA ALA A 37 4.03 -14.23 -8.18
C ALA A 37 3.88 -14.07 -6.65
N THR A 38 4.58 -14.92 -5.91
CA THR A 38 4.58 -14.86 -4.44
C THR A 38 5.75 -14.03 -3.93
N GLY A 39 5.55 -13.31 -2.82
CA GLY A 39 6.63 -12.59 -2.12
C GLY A 39 6.75 -11.11 -2.48
N TYR A 40 5.95 -10.63 -3.43
CA TYR A 40 5.91 -9.24 -3.86
C TYR A 40 4.90 -8.43 -3.05
N PHE A 41 5.28 -7.20 -2.75
CA PHE A 41 4.38 -6.17 -2.22
C PHE A 41 4.98 -4.83 -2.60
N GLU A 42 4.33 -4.13 -3.52
CA GLU A 42 4.84 -2.91 -4.13
C GLU A 42 3.76 -1.85 -4.08
N VAL A 43 4.14 -0.63 -3.68
CA VAL A 43 3.27 0.54 -3.61
C VAL A 43 3.86 1.57 -4.54
N GLN A 44 3.09 1.97 -5.54
CA GLN A 44 3.48 2.94 -6.54
C GLN A 44 2.31 3.88 -6.83
N ILE A 45 2.63 5.10 -7.26
CA ILE A 45 1.63 6.00 -7.84
C ILE A 45 1.31 5.53 -9.25
N GLU A 46 0.05 5.66 -9.68
CA GLU A 46 -0.35 5.37 -11.05
C GLU A 46 0.47 6.23 -12.02
N ASN A 47 1.23 5.58 -12.93
CA ASN A 47 2.19 6.23 -13.83
C ASN A 47 3.31 7.05 -13.15
N GLY A 48 3.57 6.82 -11.87
CA GLY A 48 4.53 7.58 -11.09
C GLY A 48 5.67 6.74 -10.52
N LYS A 49 6.21 7.23 -9.40
CA LYS A 49 7.35 6.62 -8.71
C LYS A 49 6.91 5.44 -7.85
N LEU A 50 7.75 4.42 -7.79
CA LEU A 50 7.67 3.34 -6.81
C LEU A 50 8.03 3.88 -5.41
N LEU A 51 7.05 3.89 -4.51
CA LEU A 51 7.17 4.43 -3.15
C LEU A 51 7.73 3.39 -2.17
N HIS A 52 7.31 2.13 -2.34
CA HIS A 52 7.72 1.03 -1.47
C HIS A 52 7.81 -0.28 -2.27
N SER A 53 8.83 -1.09 -2.03
CA SER A 53 8.94 -2.43 -2.64
C SER A 53 9.57 -3.44 -1.71
N LYS A 54 8.79 -4.44 -1.34
CA LYS A 54 9.28 -5.57 -0.56
C LYS A 54 10.42 -6.32 -1.28
N LYS A 55 10.37 -6.38 -2.62
CA LYS A 55 11.42 -7.05 -3.41
C LYS A 55 12.77 -6.35 -3.27
N ASN A 56 12.76 -5.03 -3.09
CA ASN A 56 13.97 -4.21 -2.96
C ASN A 56 14.53 -4.15 -1.52
N GLY A 57 14.03 -5.02 -0.61
CA GLY A 57 14.50 -5.11 0.77
C GLY A 57 13.74 -4.25 1.78
N ASP A 58 12.75 -3.47 1.35
CA ASP A 58 11.96 -2.57 2.19
C ASP A 58 10.97 -3.32 3.10
N GLY A 59 10.72 -4.62 2.82
CA GLY A 59 9.83 -5.46 3.63
C GLY A 59 8.35 -5.07 3.50
N TYR A 60 7.54 -5.43 4.50
CA TYR A 60 6.16 -4.96 4.59
C TYR A 60 6.09 -3.56 5.23
N VAL A 61 4.94 -2.91 5.12
CA VAL A 61 4.66 -1.60 5.76
C VAL A 61 4.20 -1.86 7.19
N ASP A 62 5.16 -2.26 8.03
CA ASP A 62 4.93 -2.66 9.43
C ASP A 62 5.29 -1.55 10.44
N SER A 63 5.88 -0.46 9.97
CA SER A 63 6.40 0.63 10.80
C SER A 63 5.86 1.97 10.33
N GLU A 64 5.59 2.89 11.26
CA GLU A 64 5.14 4.25 10.95
C GLU A 64 6.09 4.97 9.99
N ALA A 65 7.40 4.78 10.13
CA ALA A 65 8.39 5.37 9.23
C ALA A 65 8.20 4.93 7.75
N LYS A 66 7.83 3.66 7.52
CA LYS A 66 7.56 3.13 6.18
C LYS A 66 6.22 3.64 5.65
N PHE A 67 5.22 3.71 6.52
CA PHE A 67 3.93 4.30 6.18
C PHE A 67 4.09 5.77 5.76
N HIS A 68 4.82 6.55 6.57
CA HIS A 68 5.07 7.97 6.31
C HIS A 68 5.87 8.22 5.02
N LYS A 69 6.77 7.30 4.64
CA LYS A 69 7.46 7.34 3.34
C LYS A 69 6.47 7.23 2.17
N ILE A 70 5.43 6.40 2.31
CA ILE A 70 4.38 6.24 1.31
C ILE A 70 3.47 7.47 1.29
N THR A 71 2.97 7.90 2.45
CA THR A 71 2.09 9.08 2.52
C THR A 71 2.78 10.32 1.97
N LYS A 72 4.04 10.57 2.34
CA LYS A 72 4.81 11.69 1.79
C LYS A 72 4.94 11.62 0.27
N GLY A 73 5.20 10.44 -0.29
CA GLY A 73 5.28 10.26 -1.74
C GLY A 73 3.95 10.50 -2.46
N ILE A 74 2.83 10.14 -1.83
CA ILE A 74 1.48 10.45 -2.32
C ILE A 74 1.21 11.95 -2.22
N GLU A 75 1.53 12.60 -1.10
CA GLU A 75 1.39 14.05 -0.93
C GLU A 75 2.20 14.83 -1.96
N GLU A 76 3.44 14.42 -2.25
CA GLU A 76 4.27 15.04 -3.28
C GLU A 76 3.65 14.86 -4.67
N ALA A 77 3.01 13.73 -4.94
CA ALA A 77 2.31 13.49 -6.21
C ALA A 77 1.00 14.29 -6.33
N LEU A 78 0.25 14.48 -5.22
CA LEU A 78 -0.98 15.28 -5.18
C LEU A 78 -0.73 16.78 -5.28
N LYS A 79 0.41 17.25 -4.76
CA LYS A 79 0.81 18.68 -4.81
C LYS A 79 1.42 19.08 -6.16
N SER A 80 1.62 18.14 -7.08
CA SER A 80 2.31 18.36 -8.37
C SER A 80 1.35 18.65 -9.53
#